data_AF-A0A1H0WLC7-F1
#
_entry.id   AF-A0A1H0WLC7-F1
#
_cell.length_a   1.000
_cell.length_b   1.000
_cell.length_c   1.000
_cell.angle_alpha   90.00
_cell.angle_beta   90.00
_cell.angle_gamma   90.00
#
_symmetry.space_group_name_H-M   'P 1'
#
loop_
_entity.id
_entity.type
_entity.pdbx_description
1 polymer ?
#
loop_
_entity_poly.entity_id
_entity_poly.type
_entity_poly.pdbx_seq_one_letter_code
_entity_poly.pdbx_strand_id
1 'polypeptide(L)'
;TGRFVTGGPMGDCGLTGRKIIVDTYGGMARHGGGAFSGKDPSKVDRSAAYATRWVAKNAVAAGLASRIEVQTAYAIGKAAPVGLFVETFGTENVDPVKIQAAINEVFDLRPAAIIRDLDLLRPIYAPTAAYGHFGRTDVDLPWERTDRVEALKSAAGL
;
A
#
# COMPACT_ATOMS: atom_id res chain seq x y z
N THR A 1 -33.61 3.50 8.20
CA THR A 1 -34.23 3.76 9.53
C THR A 1 -35.34 4.81 9.49
N GLY A 2 -35.74 5.34 8.31
CA GLY A 2 -36.73 6.42 8.21
C GLY A 2 -36.13 7.64 7.52
N ARG A 3 -36.48 8.84 8.01
CA ARG A 3 -36.05 10.13 7.45
C ARG A 3 -34.64 10.52 7.95
N PHE A 4 -33.77 11.01 7.06
CA PHE A 4 -32.40 11.44 7.38
C PHE A 4 -32.16 12.87 6.87
N VAL A 5 -32.37 13.86 7.75
CA VAL A 5 -32.23 15.31 7.44
C VAL A 5 -30.99 15.90 8.10
N THR A 6 -30.78 15.61 9.39
CA THR A 6 -29.61 16.06 10.15
C THR A 6 -28.49 15.07 9.96
N GLY A 7 -27.33 15.52 9.48
CA GLY A 7 -26.14 14.71 9.29
C GLY A 7 -24.86 15.52 9.50
N GLY A 8 -23.71 14.93 9.11
CA GLY A 8 -22.41 15.55 9.30
C GLY A 8 -22.02 15.70 10.78
N PRO A 9 -21.06 16.58 11.11
CA PRO A 9 -20.57 16.77 12.48
C PRO A 9 -21.63 17.16 13.51
N MET A 10 -22.77 17.70 13.06
CA MET A 10 -23.91 18.01 13.93
C MET A 10 -24.61 16.74 14.45
N GLY A 11 -24.58 15.65 13.68
CA GLY A 11 -25.24 14.39 14.03
C GLY A 11 -24.31 13.34 14.67
N ASP A 12 -23.01 13.38 14.38
CA ASP A 12 -22.01 12.46 14.93
C ASP A 12 -20.60 13.06 14.90
N CYS A 13 -19.77 12.75 15.89
CA CYS A 13 -18.40 13.25 15.99
C CYS A 13 -17.43 12.42 15.12
N GLY A 14 -16.77 13.08 14.19
CA GLY A 14 -15.73 12.48 13.35
C GLY A 14 -14.32 12.74 13.87
N LEU A 15 -13.44 11.74 13.79
CA LEU A 15 -12.01 11.89 14.06
C LEU A 15 -11.18 11.31 12.92
N THR A 16 -10.02 11.92 12.67
CA THR A 16 -9.02 11.43 11.72
C THR A 16 -8.62 9.99 12.04
N GLY A 17 -8.53 9.14 11.02
CA GLY A 17 -8.10 7.74 11.19
C GLY A 17 -9.18 6.79 11.72
N ARG A 18 -10.46 7.18 11.71
CA ARG A 18 -11.59 6.31 12.10
C ARG A 18 -12.25 5.58 10.92
N LYS A 19 -11.57 5.53 9.78
CA LYS A 19 -12.04 4.88 8.54
C LYS A 19 -10.94 4.07 7.82
N ILE A 20 -9.92 3.62 8.55
CA ILE A 20 -8.74 2.93 7.96
C ILE A 20 -9.08 1.69 7.10
N ILE A 21 -10.15 0.96 7.41
CA ILE A 21 -10.59 -0.18 6.58
C ILE A 21 -11.29 0.29 5.29
N VAL A 22 -12.01 1.41 5.33
CA VAL A 22 -12.58 2.06 4.14
C VAL A 22 -11.48 2.67 3.29
N ASP A 23 -10.44 3.24 3.92
CA ASP A 23 -9.30 3.84 3.24
C ASP A 23 -8.47 2.82 2.46
N THR A 24 -8.55 1.53 2.83
CA THR A 24 -7.70 0.45 2.31
C THR A 24 -8.47 -0.57 1.48
N TYR A 25 -8.69 -1.77 2.01
CA TYR A 25 -9.12 -2.96 1.25
C TYR A 25 -10.52 -3.45 1.65
N GLY A 26 -11.30 -2.66 2.39
CA GLY A 26 -12.68 -3.00 2.74
C GLY A 26 -12.84 -4.27 3.56
N GLY A 27 -11.79 -4.69 4.28
CA GLY A 27 -11.76 -5.91 5.08
C GLY A 27 -11.27 -7.16 4.33
N MET A 28 -10.96 -7.04 3.03
CA MET A 28 -10.45 -8.16 2.23
C MET A 28 -9.02 -8.57 2.60
N ALA A 29 -8.20 -7.61 3.05
CA ALA A 29 -6.81 -7.83 3.46
C ALA A 29 -6.59 -7.39 4.91
N ARG A 30 -5.55 -7.94 5.53
CA ARG A 30 -5.15 -7.60 6.90
C ARG A 30 -4.64 -6.14 6.97
N HIS A 31 -4.82 -5.50 8.12
CA HIS A 31 -4.44 -4.11 8.33
C HIS A 31 -3.52 -3.95 9.55
N GLY A 32 -2.42 -3.20 9.39
CA GLY A 32 -1.41 -3.01 10.45
C GLY A 32 -1.79 -2.02 11.56
N GLY A 33 -2.88 -1.28 11.38
CA GLY A 33 -3.50 -0.42 12.40
C GLY A 33 -3.21 1.08 12.25
N GLY A 34 -2.16 1.47 11.52
CA GLY A 34 -1.80 2.87 11.31
C GLY A 34 -2.78 3.62 10.39
N ALA A 35 -3.26 4.79 10.82
CA ALA A 35 -4.03 5.70 9.96
C ALA A 35 -3.15 6.46 8.96
N PHE A 36 -3.73 6.97 7.86
CA PHE A 36 -3.00 7.70 6.84
C PHE A 36 -3.08 9.22 6.97
N SER A 37 -4.28 9.80 6.98
CA SER A 37 -4.52 11.26 6.95
C SER A 37 -3.84 12.02 8.09
N GLY A 38 -3.26 13.19 7.79
CA GLY A 38 -2.52 14.03 8.75
C GLY A 38 -1.03 13.69 8.96
N LYS A 39 -0.49 12.67 8.26
CA LYS A 39 0.90 12.24 8.41
C LYS A 39 1.74 12.61 7.18
N ASP A 40 2.91 13.21 7.36
CA ASP A 40 3.89 13.36 6.28
C ASP A 40 4.52 11.99 5.92
N PRO A 41 5.16 11.83 4.74
CA PRO A 41 5.56 10.51 4.26
C PRO A 41 6.77 9.91 5.00
N SER A 42 7.39 10.60 5.95
CA SER A 42 8.37 9.96 6.86
C SER A 42 7.71 8.97 7.83
N LYS A 43 6.38 9.01 7.98
CA LYS A 43 5.62 8.08 8.84
C LYS A 43 5.29 6.83 8.04
N VAL A 44 5.97 5.73 8.38
CA VAL A 44 5.85 4.44 7.69
C VAL A 44 4.42 3.87 7.68
N ASP A 45 3.57 4.24 8.65
CA ASP A 45 2.14 3.92 8.62
C ASP A 45 1.48 4.30 7.29
N ARG A 46 1.92 5.40 6.66
CA ARG A 46 1.44 5.85 5.35
C ARG A 46 2.36 5.36 4.24
N SER A 47 3.63 5.73 4.28
CA SER A 47 4.54 5.50 3.15
C SER A 47 4.79 4.01 2.89
N ALA A 48 4.96 3.19 3.93
CA ALA A 48 5.12 1.75 3.73
C ALA A 48 3.82 1.08 3.31
N ALA A 49 2.65 1.53 3.78
CA ALA A 49 1.37 1.00 3.30
C ALA A 49 1.13 1.30 1.80
N TYR A 50 1.56 2.48 1.34
CA TYR A 50 1.55 2.81 -0.09
C TYR A 50 2.57 1.98 -0.86
N ALA A 51 3.77 1.77 -0.31
CA ALA A 51 4.77 0.93 -0.94
C ALA A 51 4.32 -0.53 -1.05
N THR A 52 3.67 -1.11 -0.03
CA THR A 52 3.17 -2.49 -0.11
C THR A 52 2.02 -2.62 -1.10
N ARG A 53 1.16 -1.60 -1.25
CA ARG A 53 0.18 -1.54 -2.35
C ARG A 53 0.88 -1.55 -3.71
N TRP A 54 1.89 -0.71 -3.89
CA TRP A 54 2.66 -0.61 -5.13
C TRP A 54 3.35 -1.93 -5.48
N VAL A 55 4.01 -2.56 -4.51
CA VAL A 55 4.63 -3.89 -4.65
C VAL A 55 3.59 -4.94 -5.06
N ALA A 56 2.50 -5.07 -4.29
CA ALA A 56 1.47 -6.08 -4.54
C ALA A 56 0.83 -5.91 -5.93
N LYS A 57 0.53 -4.67 -6.32
CA LYS A 57 -0.05 -4.36 -7.63
C LYS A 57 0.91 -4.71 -8.77
N ASN A 58 2.19 -4.38 -8.63
CA ASN A 58 3.21 -4.73 -9.63
C ASN A 58 3.43 -6.25 -9.71
N ALA A 59 3.48 -6.96 -8.59
CA ALA A 59 3.65 -8.41 -8.57
C ALA A 59 2.49 -9.14 -9.26
N VAL A 60 1.25 -8.72 -9.01
CA VAL A 60 0.08 -9.29 -9.72
C VAL A 60 0.11 -8.90 -11.20
N ALA A 61 0.41 -7.65 -11.54
CA ALA A 61 0.50 -7.21 -12.94
C ALA A 61 1.64 -7.88 -13.72
N ALA A 62 2.72 -8.29 -13.03
CA ALA A 62 3.81 -9.07 -13.59
C ALA A 62 3.46 -10.55 -13.77
N GLY A 63 2.30 -11.00 -13.29
CA GLY A 63 1.88 -12.38 -13.37
C GLY A 63 2.58 -13.29 -12.37
N LEU A 64 3.18 -12.77 -11.29
CA LEU A 64 3.82 -13.60 -10.27
C LEU A 64 2.78 -14.44 -9.49
N ALA A 65 1.60 -13.88 -9.26
CA ALA A 65 0.45 -14.53 -8.65
C ALA A 65 -0.86 -13.82 -9.06
N SER A 66 -2.01 -14.47 -8.92
CA SER A 66 -3.31 -13.81 -9.17
C SER A 66 -3.82 -12.99 -7.99
N ARG A 67 -3.37 -13.31 -6.76
CA ARG A 67 -3.55 -12.50 -5.54
C ARG A 67 -2.29 -12.56 -4.68
N ILE A 68 -1.97 -11.45 -4.02
CA ILE A 68 -0.82 -11.35 -3.14
C ILE A 68 -1.13 -10.42 -1.97
N GLU A 69 -0.71 -10.81 -0.77
CA GLU A 69 -0.67 -9.94 0.40
C GLU A 69 0.79 -9.75 0.81
N VAL A 70 1.19 -8.50 1.03
CA VAL A 70 2.55 -8.13 1.39
C VAL A 70 2.53 -7.40 2.73
N GLN A 71 3.30 -7.92 3.68
CA GLN A 71 3.46 -7.33 5.00
C GLN A 71 4.91 -6.88 5.20
N THR A 72 5.09 -5.64 5.66
CA THR A 72 6.39 -5.10 6.08
C THR A 72 6.34 -4.72 7.55
N ALA A 73 7.41 -4.98 8.29
CA ALA A 73 7.59 -4.52 9.66
C ALA A 73 8.82 -3.63 9.79
N TYR A 74 8.72 -2.55 10.57
CA TYR A 74 9.83 -1.64 10.86
C TYR A 74 10.06 -1.55 12.37
N ALA A 75 11.33 -1.43 12.75
CA ALA A 75 11.71 -1.02 14.10
C ALA A 75 12.14 0.44 14.08
N ILE A 76 11.71 1.22 15.08
CA ILE A 76 12.10 2.63 15.20
C ILE A 76 13.64 2.74 15.20
N GLY A 77 14.19 3.61 14.36
CA GLY A 77 15.63 3.84 14.22
C GLY A 77 16.36 2.90 13.26
N LYS A 78 15.69 1.91 12.64
CA LYS A 78 16.25 1.10 11.55
C LYS A 78 15.69 1.52 10.20
N ALA A 79 16.57 1.77 9.23
CA ALA A 79 16.17 2.18 7.89
C ALA A 79 15.56 1.02 7.10
N ALA A 80 16.19 -0.15 7.12
CA ALA A 80 15.65 -1.33 6.44
C ALA A 80 14.50 -1.95 7.26
N PRO A 81 13.46 -2.50 6.60
CA PRO A 81 12.43 -3.26 7.28
C PRO A 81 13.06 -4.45 8.02
N VAL A 82 12.53 -4.77 9.20
CA VAL A 82 12.98 -5.94 9.98
C VAL A 82 12.38 -7.24 9.43
N GLY A 83 11.38 -7.16 8.56
CA GLY A 83 10.82 -8.29 7.84
C GLY A 83 9.95 -7.85 6.66
N LEU A 84 10.01 -8.64 5.60
CA LEU A 84 9.09 -8.65 4.47
C LEU A 84 8.48 -10.05 4.38
N PHE A 85 7.16 -10.14 4.39
CA PHE A 85 6.43 -11.40 4.28
C PHE A 85 5.45 -11.32 3.12
N VAL A 86 5.40 -12.38 2.33
CA VAL A 86 4.60 -12.46 1.11
C VAL A 86 3.72 -13.70 1.19
N GLU A 87 2.42 -13.52 0.98
CA GLU A 87 1.42 -14.59 0.91
C GLU A 87 0.69 -14.52 -0.43
N THR A 88 0.75 -15.58 -1.21
CA THR A 88 0.12 -15.70 -2.55
C THR A 88 -1.16 -16.53 -2.54
N PHE A 89 -1.46 -17.14 -1.40
CA PHE A 89 -2.66 -17.93 -1.13
C PHE A 89 -2.91 -19.03 -2.18
N GLY A 90 -1.84 -19.71 -2.61
CA GLY A 90 -1.88 -20.80 -3.58
C GLY A 90 -2.19 -20.36 -5.02
N THR A 91 -1.90 -19.11 -5.37
CA THR A 91 -2.15 -18.55 -6.70
C THR A 91 -0.89 -18.10 -7.43
N GLU A 92 0.26 -18.44 -6.87
CA GLU A 92 1.57 -18.20 -7.45
C GLU A 92 1.77 -18.97 -8.76
N ASN A 93 2.45 -18.32 -9.71
CA ASN A 93 2.87 -18.93 -10.98
C ASN A 93 4.37 -19.29 -10.96
N VAL A 94 5.09 -18.87 -9.93
CA VAL A 94 6.51 -19.19 -9.68
C VAL A 94 6.69 -19.48 -8.18
N ASP A 95 7.82 -20.08 -7.82
CA ASP A 95 8.15 -20.41 -6.42
C ASP A 95 7.99 -19.17 -5.50
N PRO A 96 7.19 -19.24 -4.41
CA PRO A 96 7.01 -18.14 -3.46
C PRO A 96 8.32 -17.56 -2.92
N VAL A 97 9.35 -18.40 -2.75
CA VAL A 97 10.68 -17.95 -2.31
C VAL A 97 11.30 -17.01 -3.36
N LYS A 98 11.14 -17.32 -4.64
CA LYS A 98 11.60 -16.45 -5.74
C LYS A 98 10.80 -15.16 -5.81
N ILE A 99 9.48 -15.20 -5.55
CA ILE A 99 8.65 -13.99 -5.51
C ILE A 99 9.18 -13.02 -4.44
N GLN A 100 9.42 -13.52 -3.22
CA GLN A 100 9.94 -12.69 -2.16
C GLN A 100 11.36 -12.17 -2.46
N ALA A 101 12.22 -12.99 -3.08
CA ALA A 101 13.56 -12.56 -3.51
C ALA A 101 13.49 -11.45 -4.58
N ALA A 102 12.67 -11.64 -5.62
CA ALA A 102 12.47 -10.66 -6.68
C ALA A 102 11.93 -9.33 -6.13
N ILE A 103 11.00 -9.37 -5.17
CA ILE A 103 10.49 -8.15 -4.51
C ILE A 103 11.62 -7.43 -3.75
N ASN A 104 12.43 -8.14 -2.97
CA ASN A 104 13.54 -7.54 -2.25
C ASN A 104 14.63 -6.95 -3.16
N GLU A 105 14.81 -7.53 -4.35
CA GLU A 105 15.76 -7.02 -5.35
C GLU A 105 15.24 -5.75 -6.04
N VAL A 106 13.97 -5.75 -6.44
CA VAL A 106 13.38 -4.69 -7.26
C VAL A 106 12.96 -3.47 -6.44
N PHE A 107 12.57 -3.65 -5.17
CA PHE A 107 12.01 -2.60 -4.33
C PHE A 107 12.90 -2.27 -3.14
N ASP A 108 13.38 -1.03 -3.08
CA ASP A 108 14.04 -0.49 -1.89
C ASP A 108 12.99 0.03 -0.90
N LEU A 109 12.66 -0.80 0.09
CA LEU A 109 11.63 -0.50 1.09
C LEU A 109 12.16 0.33 2.28
N ARG A 110 13.33 0.96 2.17
CA ARG A 110 13.75 1.94 3.19
C ARG A 110 12.88 3.20 3.09
N PRO A 111 12.48 3.84 4.20
CA PRO A 111 11.58 5.01 4.17
C PRO A 111 12.03 6.13 3.21
N ALA A 112 13.33 6.44 3.18
CA ALA A 112 13.87 7.46 2.28
C ALA A 112 13.78 7.06 0.80
N ALA A 113 13.98 5.77 0.48
CA ALA A 113 13.87 5.27 -0.88
C ALA A 113 12.42 5.24 -1.34
N ILE A 114 11.47 4.83 -0.47
CA ILE A 114 10.03 4.91 -0.74
C ILE A 114 9.63 6.35 -1.08
N ILE A 115 10.07 7.32 -0.28
CA ILE A 115 9.78 8.74 -0.51
C ILE A 115 10.33 9.22 -1.86
N ARG A 116 11.56 8.82 -2.20
CA ARG A 116 12.21 9.17 -3.47
C ARG A 116 11.50 8.54 -4.66
N ASP A 117 11.28 7.23 -4.62
CA ASP A 117 10.82 6.46 -5.78
C ASP A 117 9.34 6.70 -6.10
N LEU A 118 8.53 6.97 -5.06
CA LEU A 118 7.12 7.37 -5.24
C LEU A 118 6.93 8.90 -5.31
N ASP A 119 8.02 9.67 -5.23
CA ASP A 119 8.01 11.14 -5.24
C ASP A 119 6.95 11.71 -4.26
N LEU A 120 7.11 11.40 -2.97
CA LEU A 120 6.08 11.66 -1.95
C LEU A 120 6.17 13.07 -1.33
N LEU A 121 7.24 13.83 -1.57
CA LEU A 121 7.40 15.19 -1.02
C LEU A 121 6.64 16.24 -1.85
N ARG A 122 5.35 15.98 -2.06
CA ARG A 122 4.44 16.81 -2.86
C ARG A 122 3.07 16.92 -2.19
N PRO A 123 2.29 17.98 -2.49
CA PRO A 123 0.95 18.17 -1.93
C PRO A 123 -0.12 17.30 -2.64
N ILE A 124 0.05 15.98 -2.65
CA ILE A 124 -0.79 15.02 -3.41
C ILE A 124 -1.85 14.28 -2.56
N TYR A 125 -1.97 14.60 -1.26
CA TYR A 125 -2.69 13.74 -0.30
C TYR A 125 -4.15 14.11 -0.07
N ALA A 126 -4.57 15.35 -0.34
CA ALA A 126 -5.96 15.76 -0.08
C ALA A 126 -6.99 14.91 -0.86
N PRO A 127 -6.79 14.57 -2.15
CA PRO A 127 -7.73 13.73 -2.89
C PRO A 127 -7.85 12.29 -2.37
N THR A 128 -6.90 11.82 -1.55
CA THR A 128 -6.92 10.46 -1.00
C THR A 128 -7.76 10.35 0.27
N ALA A 129 -8.10 11.46 0.91
CA ALA A 129 -8.77 11.50 2.23
C ALA A 129 -10.25 11.07 2.19
N ALA A 130 -10.79 10.79 1.00
CA ALA A 130 -12.11 10.22 0.77
C ALA A 130 -12.05 9.27 -0.43
N TYR A 131 -13.02 8.35 -0.50
CA TYR A 131 -13.17 7.36 -1.58
C TYR A 131 -12.04 6.31 -1.68
N GLY A 132 -11.21 6.20 -0.65
CA GLY A 132 -10.13 5.22 -0.58
C GLY A 132 -8.80 5.74 -1.15
N HIS A 133 -7.71 5.21 -0.59
CA HIS A 133 -6.35 5.52 -1.01
C HIS A 133 -5.86 4.62 -2.16
N PHE A 134 -6.52 3.48 -2.38
CA PHE A 134 -6.09 2.44 -3.31
C PHE A 134 -7.16 2.15 -4.36
N GLY A 135 -6.71 1.73 -5.56
CA GLY A 135 -7.59 1.32 -6.66
C GLY A 135 -8.36 2.44 -7.35
N ARG A 136 -8.00 3.71 -7.10
CA ARG A 136 -8.62 4.88 -7.72
C ARG A 136 -8.22 4.99 -9.20
N THR A 137 -9.18 5.38 -10.04
CA THR A 137 -9.00 5.57 -11.50
C THR A 137 -9.17 7.02 -11.93
N ASP A 138 -9.59 7.89 -11.02
CA ASP A 138 -9.90 9.30 -11.24
C ASP A 138 -8.78 10.26 -10.79
N VAL A 139 -7.72 9.74 -10.16
CA VAL A 139 -6.55 10.50 -9.69
C VAL A 139 -5.25 9.74 -10.00
N ASP A 140 -4.19 10.45 -10.40
CA ASP A 140 -2.85 9.84 -10.58
C ASP A 140 -2.15 9.70 -9.22
N LEU A 141 -2.01 8.47 -8.75
CA LEU A 141 -1.35 8.13 -7.51
C LEU A 141 -0.10 7.30 -7.79
N PRO A 142 1.11 7.71 -7.33
CA PRO A 142 2.35 7.02 -7.65
C PRO A 142 2.36 5.53 -7.30
N TRP A 143 1.76 5.15 -6.17
CA TRP A 143 1.69 3.77 -5.71
C TRP A 143 0.69 2.89 -6.49
N GLU A 144 -0.12 3.47 -7.38
CA GLU A 144 -1.00 2.73 -8.29
C GLU A 144 -0.33 2.45 -9.64
N ARG A 145 0.90 2.90 -9.89
CA ARG A 145 1.62 2.63 -11.13
C ARG A 145 2.12 1.19 -11.18
N THR A 146 2.18 0.62 -12.38
CA THR A 146 2.71 -0.74 -12.64
C THR A 146 4.04 -0.67 -13.41
N ASP A 147 4.92 0.20 -12.95
CA ASP A 147 6.21 0.57 -13.57
C ASP A 147 7.39 -0.34 -13.18
N ARG A 148 7.16 -1.33 -12.30
CA ARG A 148 8.17 -2.33 -11.89
C ARG A 148 7.90 -3.72 -12.44
N VAL A 149 6.90 -3.87 -13.31
CA VAL A 149 6.46 -5.15 -13.86
C VAL A 149 7.60 -5.91 -14.57
N GLU A 150 8.29 -5.26 -15.51
CA GLU A 150 9.35 -5.93 -16.29
C GLU A 150 10.57 -6.27 -15.43
N ALA A 151 10.92 -5.41 -14.47
CA ALA A 151 11.98 -5.71 -13.50
C ALA A 151 11.63 -6.93 -12.64
N LEU A 152 10.38 -7.06 -12.20
CA LEU A 152 9.91 -8.23 -11.46
C LEU A 152 9.92 -9.51 -12.29
N LYS A 153 9.47 -9.46 -13.55
CA LYS A 153 9.54 -10.63 -14.44
C LYS A 153 10.98 -11.11 -14.62
N SER A 154 11.88 -10.18 -14.92
CA SER A 154 13.30 -10.48 -15.08
C SER A 154 13.91 -11.09 -13.81
N ALA A 155 13.64 -10.53 -12.64
CA ALA A 155 14.16 -11.04 -11.36
C ALA A 155 13.55 -12.40 -10.96
N ALA A 156 12.29 -12.66 -11.34
CA ALA A 156 11.62 -13.93 -11.09
C ALA A 156 11.94 -15.03 -12.12
N GLY A 157 12.55 -14.66 -13.25
CA GLY A 157 12.87 -15.56 -14.37
C GLY A 157 11.67 -15.91 -15.25
N LEU A 158 10.79 -14.92 -15.49
CA LEU A 158 9.62 -14.99 -16.36
C LEU A 158 9.83 -14.22 -17.67
#